data_AF-A0AAD9JGH5-F1
#
_entry.id   AF-A0AAD9JGH5-F1
#
_cell.length_a   1.000
_cell.length_b   1.000
_cell.length_c   1.000
_cell.angle_alpha   90.00
_cell.angle_beta   90.00
_cell.angle_gamma   90.00
#
_symmetry.space_group_name_H-M   'P 1'
#
loop_
_entity.id
_entity.type
_entity.pdbx_description
1 polymer ?
#
loop_
_entity_poly.entity_id
_entity_poly.type
_entity_poly.pdbx_seq_one_letter_code
_entity_poly.pdbx_strand_id
1 'polypeptide(L)' 'IPEVDRKGCAFHLAQALFRKVQVFGLQPAYSSDNGTFKLLRKFMALCFLPVQHIEPIFRRLQIETNSAALIQFGEYIDRI' A
#
# COMPACT_ATOMS: atom_id res chain seq x y z
N ILE A 1 -12.60 -20.79 18.06
CA ILE A 1 -13.59 -21.53 17.22
C ILE A 1 -12.80 -22.14 16.06
N PRO A 2 -12.77 -23.47 15.90
CA PRO A 2 -11.90 -24.15 14.93
C PRO A 2 -12.25 -23.89 13.46
N GLU A 3 -13.44 -23.33 13.20
CA GLU A 3 -14.01 -23.12 11.85
C GLU A 3 -13.95 -21.66 11.38
N VAL A 4 -13.35 -20.77 12.16
CA VAL A 4 -13.18 -19.37 11.74
C VAL A 4 -12.09 -19.30 10.68
N ASP A 5 -12.50 -18.97 9.46
CA ASP A 5 -11.60 -18.56 8.39
C ASP A 5 -10.91 -17.26 8.80
N ARG A 6 -9.62 -17.34 9.10
CA ARG A 6 -8.81 -16.19 9.53
C ARG A 6 -8.58 -15.28 8.33
N LYS A 7 -9.46 -14.30 8.15
CA LYS A 7 -9.24 -13.21 7.21
C LYS A 7 -8.22 -12.21 7.79
N GLY A 8 -7.30 -11.76 6.94
CA GLY A 8 -6.46 -10.60 7.26
C GLY A 8 -7.32 -9.37 7.54
N CYS A 9 -6.84 -8.47 8.39
CA CYS A 9 -7.56 -7.25 8.74
C CYS A 9 -7.00 -6.05 7.97
N ALA A 10 -7.87 -5.34 7.23
CA ALA A 10 -7.48 -4.16 6.45
C ALA A 10 -6.84 -3.06 7.32
N PHE A 11 -7.28 -2.92 8.58
CA PHE A 11 -6.66 -2.00 9.53
C PHE A 11 -5.20 -2.34 9.81
N HIS A 12 -4.89 -3.61 10.11
CA HIS A 12 -3.52 -4.05 10.38
C HIS A 12 -2.64 -3.98 9.13
N LEU A 13 -3.19 -4.27 7.94
CA LEU A 13 -2.49 -4.06 6.68
C LEU A 13 -2.13 -2.58 6.49
N ALA A 14 -3.10 -1.68 6.61
CA ALA A 14 -2.87 -0.24 6.48
C ALA A 14 -1.86 0.27 7.53
N GLN A 15 -1.92 -0.22 8.76
CA GLN A 15 -0.98 0.12 9.82
C GLN A 15 0.45 -0.35 9.48
N ALA A 16 0.61 -1.59 9.00
CA ALA A 16 1.91 -2.14 8.60
C ALA A 16 2.53 -1.35 7.44
N LEU A 17 1.71 -1.01 6.44
CA LEU A 17 2.13 -0.18 5.31
C LEU A 17 2.46 1.26 5.77
N PHE A 18 1.68 1.84 6.69
CA PHE A 18 1.98 3.18 7.21
C PHE A 18 3.30 3.24 7.97
N ARG A 19 3.69 2.19 8.70
CA ARG A 19 5.03 2.11 9.29
C ARG A 19 6.13 2.17 8.22
N LYS A 20 5.88 1.62 7.03
CA LYS A 20 6.84 1.69 5.91
C LYS A 20 6.87 3.05 5.23
N VAL A 21 5.74 3.76 5.18
CA VAL A 21 5.71 5.19 4.82
C VAL A 21 6.68 5.99 5.70
N GLN A 22 6.73 5.70 7.01
CA GLN A 22 7.67 6.35 7.93
C GLN A 22 9.12 5.93 7.66
N VAL A 23 9.39 4.62 7.52
CA VAL A 23 10.75 4.08 7.26
C VAL A 23 11.36 4.65 5.98
N PHE A 24 10.57 4.82 4.92
CA PHE A 24 11.06 5.37 3.64
C PHE A 24 11.03 6.91 3.58
N GLY A 25 10.77 7.59 4.70
CA GLY A 25 10.79 9.06 4.76
C GLY A 25 9.63 9.72 3.99
N LEU A 26 8.57 8.98 3.68
CA LEU A 26 7.40 9.49 2.94
C LEU A 26 6.42 10.26 3.83
N GLN A 27 6.61 10.28 5.16
CA GLN A 27 5.65 10.90 6.08
C GLN A 27 5.41 12.40 5.83
N PRO A 28 6.42 13.24 5.57
CA PRO A 28 6.19 14.65 5.21
C PRO A 28 5.35 14.77 3.93
N ALA A 29 5.74 14.06 2.87
CA ALA A 29 5.03 14.08 1.59
C ALA A 29 3.59 13.52 1.70
N TYR A 30 3.37 12.50 2.53
CA TYR A 30 2.03 11.98 2.81
C TYR A 30 1.11 13.03 3.43
N SER A 31 1.65 13.98 4.20
CA SER A 31 0.88 15.05 4.84
C SER A 31 0.75 16.32 3.98
N SER A 32 1.73 16.62 3.13
CA SER A 32 1.78 17.90 2.39
C SER A 32 1.54 17.77 0.88
N ASP A 33 1.66 16.57 0.30
CA ASP A 33 1.45 16.32 -1.13
C ASP A 33 0.24 15.39 -1.37
N ASN A 34 -0.80 15.94 -2.00
CA ASN A 34 -2.05 15.22 -2.27
C ASN A 34 -1.84 14.03 -3.24
N GLY A 35 -0.86 14.12 -4.14
CA GLY A 35 -0.52 13.04 -5.07
C GLY A 35 0.00 11.81 -4.32
N THR A 36 1.02 12.02 -3.49
CA THR A 36 1.64 11.02 -2.62
C THR A 36 0.64 10.45 -1.63
N PHE A 37 -0.16 11.30 -0.97
CA PHE A 37 -1.26 10.87 -0.10
C PHE A 37 -2.18 9.89 -0.82
N LYS A 38 -2.73 10.28 -1.97
CA LYS A 38 -3.67 9.44 -2.74
C LYS A 38 -3.01 8.14 -3.20
N LEU A 39 -1.80 8.18 -3.73
CA LEU A 39 -1.09 7.01 -4.21
C LEU A 39 -0.87 5.98 -3.09
N LEU A 40 -0.36 6.40 -1.94
CA LEU A 40 -0.14 5.53 -0.79
C LEU A 40 -1.45 4.95 -0.23
N ARG A 41 -2.54 5.74 -0.22
CA ARG A 41 -3.86 5.26 0.16
C ARG A 41 -4.42 4.24 -0.83
N LYS A 42 -4.17 4.37 -2.13
CA LYS A 42 -4.57 3.37 -3.14
C LYS A 42 -3.87 2.03 -2.87
N PHE A 43 -2.56 2.03 -2.56
CA PHE A 43 -1.85 0.79 -2.17
C PHE A 43 -2.48 0.14 -0.92
N MET A 44 -2.80 0.93 0.11
CA MET A 44 -3.45 0.41 1.33
C MET A 44 -4.88 -0.11 1.08
N ALA A 45 -5.53 0.33 0.01
CA ALA A 45 -6.89 -0.05 -0.35
C ALA A 45 -6.97 -1.26 -1.30
N LEU A 46 -5.86 -1.81 -1.78
CA LEU A 46 -5.85 -2.94 -2.72
C LEU A 46 -6.64 -4.15 -2.20
N CYS A 47 -6.63 -4.39 -0.88
CA CYS A 47 -7.38 -5.48 -0.25
C CYS A 47 -8.91 -5.40 -0.39
N PHE A 48 -9.45 -4.26 -0.82
CA PHE A 48 -10.88 -4.08 -1.09
C PHE A 48 -11.28 -4.42 -2.54
N LEU A 49 -10.30 -4.69 -3.40
CA LEU A 49 -10.57 -5.08 -4.78
C LEU A 49 -10.92 -6.57 -4.88
N PRO A 50 -11.75 -6.96 -5.87
CA PRO A 50 -11.83 -8.36 -6.27
C PRO A 50 -10.44 -8.89 -6.63
N VAL A 51 -10.17 -10.15 -6.29
CA VAL A 51 -8.83 -10.78 -6.41
C VAL A 51 -8.24 -10.61 -7.82
N GLN A 52 -9.05 -10.76 -8.87
CA GLN A 52 -8.62 -10.61 -10.26
C GLN A 52 -8.15 -9.20 -10.64
N HIS A 53 -8.46 -8.18 -9.82
CA HIS A 53 -8.08 -6.79 -10.06
C HIS A 53 -6.92 -6.32 -9.19
N ILE A 54 -6.52 -7.08 -8.17
CA ILE A 54 -5.43 -6.69 -7.27
C ILE A 54 -4.12 -6.52 -8.03
N GLU A 55 -3.67 -7.57 -8.72
CA GLU A 55 -2.39 -7.56 -9.45
C GLU A 55 -2.36 -6.51 -10.57
N PRO A 56 -3.35 -6.40 -11.47
CA PRO A 56 -3.35 -5.37 -12.51
C PRO A 56 -3.31 -3.94 -11.95
N ILE A 57 -4.09 -3.67 -10.89
CA ILE A 57 -4.11 -2.34 -10.28
C ILE A 57 -2.80 -2.09 -9.54
N PHE A 58 -2.25 -3.07 -8.82
CA PHE A 58 -0.95 -2.95 -8.16
C PHE A 58 0.15 -2.55 -9.15
N ARG A 59 0.27 -3.25 -10.29
CA ARG A 59 1.26 -2.93 -11.34
C ARG A 59 1.05 -1.52 -11.90
N ARG A 60 -0.20 -1.08 -12.09
CA ARG A 60 -0.49 0.31 -12.47
C ARG A 60 0.00 1.31 -11.43
N LEU A 61 -0.22 1.05 -10.14
CA LEU A 61 0.24 1.94 -9.06
C LEU A 61 1.77 2.00 -8.99
N GLN A 62 2.47 0.90 -9.25
CA GLN A 62 3.94 0.90 -9.33
C GLN A 62 4.45 1.82 -10.44
N ILE A 63 3.79 1.87 -11.59
CA ILE A 63 4.13 2.80 -12.69
C ILE A 63 3.87 4.27 -12.29
N GLU A 64 2.87 4.53 -11.43
CA GLU A 64 2.59 5.87 -10.89
C GLU A 64 3.64 6.35 -9.86
N THR A 65 4.57 5.50 -9.42
CA THR A 65 5.64 5.89 -8.49
C THR A 65 6.74 6.69 -9.21
N ASN A 66 7.02 7.91 -8.74
CA ASN A 66 7.89 8.87 -9.42
C ASN A 66 9.09 9.35 -8.57
N SER A 67 9.29 8.76 -7.39
CA SER A 67 10.42 9.06 -6.52
C SER A 67 11.03 7.78 -5.98
N ALA A 68 12.32 7.81 -5.63
CA ALA A 68 13.02 6.65 -5.09
C ALA A 68 12.30 6.04 -3.86
N ALA A 69 11.77 6.89 -2.97
CA ALA A 69 11.03 6.44 -1.79
C ALA A 69 9.70 5.77 -2.15
N LEU A 70 8.96 6.28 -3.15
CA LEU A 70 7.73 5.65 -3.62
C LEU A 70 7.99 4.32 -4.34
N ILE A 71 9.08 4.24 -5.11
CA ILE A 71 9.52 3.00 -5.76
C ILE A 71 9.85 1.95 -4.70
N GLN A 72 10.66 2.29 -3.69
CA GLN A 72 11.00 1.40 -2.57
C GLN A 72 9.75 0.91 -1.81
N PHE A 73 8.76 1.79 -1.65
CA PHE A 73 7.49 1.41 -1.04
C PHE A 73 6.72 0.38 -1.89
N GLY A 74 6.63 0.60 -3.21
CA GLY A 74 6.01 -0.35 -4.13
C GLY A 74 6.74 -1.69 -4.19
N GLU A 75 8.08 -1.68 -4.22
CA GLU A 75 8.92 -2.89 -4.17
C GLU A 75 8.78 -3.67 -2.86
N TYR A 76 8.61 -2.98 -1.73
CA TYR A 76 8.36 -3.62 -0.45
C TYR A 76 7.06 -4.43 -0.46
N ILE A 77 6.00 -3.89 -1.06
CA ILE A 77 4.69 -4.56 -1.14
C ILE A 77 4.75 -5.79 -2.04
N ASP A 78 5.55 -5.76 -3.11
CA ASP A 78 5.72 -6.91 -4.02
C ASP A 78 6.44 -8.11 -3.37
N ARG A 79 7.05 -7.91 -2.19
CA ARG A 79 7.83 -8.93 -1.46
C ARG A 79 7.11 -9.53 -0.25
N ILE A 80 5.92 -9.05 0.10
CA ILE A 80 5.11 -9.55 1.24
C ILE A 80 3.99 -10.48 0.77
#